data_AF-A0A921ME16-F1
#
_entry.id   AF-A0A921ME16-F1
#
_cell.length_a   1.000
_cell.length_b   1.000
_cell.length_c   1.000
_cell.angle_alpha   90.00
_cell.angle_beta   90.00
_cell.angle_gamma   90.00
#
_symmetry.space_group_name_H-M   'P 1'
#
loop_
_entity.id
_entity.type
_entity.pdbx_description
1 polymer ?
#
loop_
_entity_poly.entity_id
_entity_poly.type
_entity_poly.pdbx_seq_one_letter_code
_entity_poly.pdbx_strand_id
1 'polypeptide(L)'
;DENNENGVWADAEGELGPTVQLVNDIRNHSATSNNAKAYYQYPRPFRWSDEVDMPEFAVPLMKPEEEAASDGGYPSGHTSAGHMATYGLAYAFPQQYDDFLLTAAEIGTSRIELGMHSPLDVMGGRLLSTAITTGALNDPALEASADAAVTAGQEWLGAQESVAVAERTDGIVTAADREAFDAALAEYTQYLTFGFEQTGDTSVPMRVPKGAEALIESRYPYLDDEQRRWLLHSTGIESGYPSNDDPEGFGRLNLFAAQAGFGRFDTDLEVTMGAGEADAADTADGATNPFATADEWLGDIAGAGSLTLDGDGTLVLAGANIYSGGTTLTGGTLVAVTTSAFGTGDLTVDGGVLEVSADALAYGPVAVDGDLSLGGGTLKLTLPDDADLSAGVPVLSGAQVNGEFSDLEVTGAPDDAQLGLEYVDGQVLLVDGAQGDDTQEPTPQPTQDPTSEPTATGEPTPAPTDDATDAPDDGRDDDGRDDDGQDDGRDDDASDDELPRTGAQVTGLVGIALALVAGGTAALAIARRRRS
;
A
#
# COMPACT_ATOMS: atom_id res chain seq x y z
N ASP A 1 -4.79 -12.23 -34.92
CA ASP A 1 -3.65 -11.40 -35.36
C ASP A 1 -3.63 -11.18 -36.86
N GLU A 2 -4.34 -10.15 -37.31
CA GLU A 2 -4.24 -9.59 -38.66
C GLU A 2 -3.22 -8.42 -38.68
N ASN A 3 -2.02 -8.62 -38.12
CA ASN A 3 -0.98 -7.58 -37.94
C ASN A 3 -1.41 -6.41 -37.01
N ASN A 4 -0.94 -5.18 -37.28
CA ASN A 4 -1.18 -3.96 -36.50
C ASN A 4 -2.63 -3.44 -36.55
N GLU A 5 -3.55 -4.13 -37.25
CA GLU A 5 -4.98 -3.85 -37.12
C GLU A 5 -5.45 -4.38 -35.77
N ASN A 6 -6.13 -3.54 -34.98
CA ASN A 6 -6.73 -3.95 -33.71
C ASN A 6 -7.82 -4.98 -34.01
N GLY A 7 -7.43 -6.26 -34.09
CA GLY A 7 -8.34 -7.37 -34.29
C GLY A 7 -9.34 -7.49 -33.13
N VAL A 8 -10.43 -8.21 -33.36
CA VAL A 8 -11.40 -8.54 -32.31
C VAL A 8 -10.69 -9.46 -31.30
N TRP A 9 -10.31 -8.88 -30.16
CA TRP A 9 -9.61 -9.60 -29.09
C TRP A 9 -10.57 -10.15 -28.02
N ALA A 10 -11.77 -9.57 -27.94
CA ALA A 10 -12.85 -10.00 -27.05
C ALA A 10 -14.22 -9.59 -27.64
N ASP A 11 -15.29 -10.16 -27.11
CA ASP A 11 -16.67 -9.85 -27.51
C ASP A 11 -17.15 -8.55 -26.84
N ALA A 12 -17.33 -7.50 -27.63
CA ALA A 12 -17.82 -6.20 -27.16
C ALA A 12 -19.34 -6.18 -26.92
N GLU A 13 -20.07 -7.20 -27.36
CA GLU A 13 -21.52 -7.34 -27.16
C GLU A 13 -21.89 -8.24 -25.97
N GLY A 14 -20.89 -8.83 -25.31
CA GLY A 14 -21.05 -9.72 -24.15
C GLY A 14 -21.21 -8.98 -22.81
N GLU A 15 -21.27 -9.75 -21.73
CA GLU A 15 -21.44 -9.24 -20.34
C GLU A 15 -20.35 -8.24 -19.91
N LEU A 16 -19.12 -8.42 -20.40
CA LEU A 16 -17.99 -7.52 -20.17
C LEU A 16 -17.73 -6.57 -21.36
N GLY A 17 -18.74 -6.36 -22.21
CA GLY A 17 -18.67 -5.47 -23.36
C GLY A 17 -18.15 -4.06 -23.02
N PRO A 18 -18.61 -3.41 -21.93
CA PRO A 18 -18.08 -2.12 -21.48
C PRO A 18 -16.59 -2.15 -21.14
N THR A 19 -16.09 -3.21 -20.50
CA THR A 19 -14.66 -3.40 -20.25
C THR A 19 -13.87 -3.51 -21.56
N VAL A 20 -14.39 -4.28 -22.53
CA VAL A 20 -13.77 -4.42 -23.85
C VAL A 20 -13.71 -3.06 -24.56
N GLN A 21 -14.77 -2.27 -24.44
CA GLN A 21 -14.86 -0.91 -24.98
C GLN A 21 -13.81 0.02 -24.34
N LEU A 22 -13.71 0.06 -23.01
CA LEU A 22 -12.69 0.87 -22.32
C LEU A 22 -11.26 0.53 -22.78
N VAL A 23 -10.92 -0.76 -22.84
CA VAL A 23 -9.60 -1.19 -23.31
C VAL A 23 -9.36 -0.77 -24.76
N ASN A 24 -10.37 -0.86 -25.63
CA ASN A 24 -10.28 -0.36 -27.00
C ASN A 24 -10.09 1.15 -27.04
N ASP A 25 -10.82 1.91 -26.22
CA ASP A 25 -10.73 3.36 -26.18
C ASP A 25 -9.36 3.81 -25.70
N ILE A 26 -8.81 3.23 -24.63
CA ILE A 26 -7.44 3.50 -24.17
C ILE A 26 -6.42 3.19 -25.27
N ARG A 27 -6.52 2.01 -25.90
CA ARG A 27 -5.55 1.59 -26.95
C ARG A 27 -5.67 2.42 -28.23
N ASN A 28 -6.81 3.06 -28.49
CA ASN A 28 -7.05 3.90 -29.67
C ASN A 28 -6.97 5.41 -29.38
N HIS A 29 -6.90 5.83 -28.11
CA HIS A 29 -7.06 7.23 -27.69
C HIS A 29 -6.06 8.17 -28.39
N SER A 30 -4.76 7.82 -28.45
CA SER A 30 -3.76 8.73 -29.06
C SER A 30 -2.39 8.16 -29.46
N ALA A 31 -2.11 6.84 -29.44
CA ALA A 31 -0.71 6.44 -29.57
C ALA A 31 -0.35 5.18 -30.34
N THR A 32 0.69 5.38 -31.14
CA THR A 32 1.56 4.33 -31.66
C THR A 32 2.97 4.63 -31.17
N SER A 33 3.73 3.59 -30.83
CA SER A 33 5.18 3.71 -30.59
C SER A 33 5.96 4.08 -31.87
N ASN A 34 5.29 4.14 -33.03
CA ASN A 34 5.92 4.29 -34.34
C ASN A 34 6.68 5.60 -34.50
N ASN A 35 6.18 6.72 -33.94
CA ASN A 35 6.87 8.01 -34.05
C ASN A 35 8.24 7.97 -33.36
N ALA A 36 8.30 7.44 -32.14
CA ALA A 36 9.55 7.26 -31.41
C ALA A 36 10.46 6.23 -32.10
N LYS A 37 9.90 5.09 -32.55
CA LYS A 37 10.65 4.07 -33.32
C LYS A 37 11.28 4.65 -34.59
N ALA A 38 10.55 5.48 -35.33
CA ALA A 38 11.03 6.12 -36.54
C ALA A 38 12.10 7.18 -36.26
N TYR A 39 12.05 7.85 -35.11
CA TYR A 39 13.03 8.85 -34.70
C TYR A 39 14.34 8.22 -34.22
N TYR A 40 14.28 7.29 -33.27
CA TYR A 40 15.46 6.70 -32.66
C TYR A 40 16.11 5.62 -33.52
N GLN A 41 15.31 4.85 -34.26
CA GLN A 41 15.76 3.71 -35.08
C GLN A 41 16.74 2.76 -34.36
N TYR A 42 16.56 2.61 -33.05
CA TYR A 42 17.42 1.77 -32.22
C TYR A 42 17.25 0.31 -32.68
N PRO A 43 18.30 -0.43 -33.06
CA PRO A 43 18.12 -1.79 -33.58
C PRO A 43 17.65 -2.74 -32.47
N ARG A 44 17.06 -3.89 -32.81
CA ARG A 44 16.76 -4.93 -31.81
C ARG A 44 18.02 -5.63 -31.31
N PRO A 45 18.02 -6.23 -30.11
CA PRO A 45 19.19 -6.90 -29.56
C PRO A 45 19.83 -7.93 -30.49
N PHE A 46 19.04 -8.80 -31.14
CA PHE A 46 19.55 -9.81 -32.07
C PHE A 46 20.27 -9.24 -33.30
N ARG A 47 20.13 -7.94 -33.57
CA ARG A 47 20.87 -7.24 -34.65
C ARG A 47 22.17 -6.60 -34.16
N TRP A 48 22.37 -6.48 -32.85
CA TRP A 48 23.59 -5.93 -32.27
C TRP A 48 24.67 -6.98 -32.08
N SER A 49 24.26 -8.18 -31.69
CA SER A 49 25.17 -9.26 -31.33
C SER A 49 24.58 -10.61 -31.70
N ASP A 50 25.40 -11.44 -32.34
CA ASP A 50 25.11 -12.86 -32.59
C ASP A 50 25.13 -13.68 -31.28
N GLU A 51 25.54 -13.09 -30.15
CA GLU A 51 25.50 -13.73 -28.83
C GLU A 51 24.09 -13.74 -28.20
N VAL A 52 23.12 -13.03 -28.80
CA VAL A 52 21.73 -13.07 -28.33
C VAL A 52 21.12 -14.44 -28.62
N ASP A 53 20.98 -15.25 -27.58
CA ASP A 53 20.36 -16.58 -27.65
C ASP A 53 18.85 -16.46 -27.80
N MET A 54 18.37 -16.55 -29.04
CA MET A 54 16.94 -16.55 -29.33
C MET A 54 16.37 -17.96 -29.34
N PRO A 55 15.22 -18.20 -28.66
CA PRO A 55 14.51 -19.46 -28.77
C PRO A 55 14.20 -19.81 -30.23
N GLU A 56 14.33 -21.08 -30.62
CA GLU A 56 14.18 -21.52 -32.01
C GLU A 56 12.84 -21.10 -32.63
N PHE A 57 11.76 -21.12 -31.84
CA PHE A 57 10.43 -20.70 -32.29
C PHE A 57 10.29 -19.18 -32.51
N ALA A 58 11.20 -18.37 -31.96
CA ALA A 58 11.21 -16.93 -32.11
C ALA A 58 12.01 -16.46 -33.34
N VAL A 59 12.96 -17.27 -33.84
CA VAL A 59 13.77 -16.95 -35.02
C VAL A 59 12.92 -16.59 -36.25
N PRO A 60 11.81 -17.28 -36.57
CA PRO A 60 10.94 -16.90 -37.69
C PRO A 60 10.24 -15.54 -37.52
N LEU A 61 10.23 -14.95 -36.33
CA LEU A 61 9.66 -13.62 -36.06
C LEU A 61 10.60 -12.48 -36.44
N MET A 62 11.89 -12.78 -36.70
CA MET A 62 12.86 -11.78 -37.14
C MET A 62 12.46 -11.24 -38.51
N LYS A 63 12.42 -9.91 -38.63
CA LYS A 63 12.33 -9.29 -39.95
C LYS A 63 13.62 -9.52 -40.75
N PRO A 64 13.55 -9.68 -42.07
CA PRO A 64 14.75 -9.78 -42.89
C PRO A 64 15.54 -8.47 -42.87
N GLU A 65 16.82 -8.52 -43.23
CA GLU A 65 17.74 -7.36 -43.16
C GLU A 65 17.27 -6.19 -44.03
N GLU A 66 16.61 -6.48 -45.16
CA GLU A 66 16.03 -5.49 -46.05
C GLU A 66 14.92 -4.64 -45.38
N GLU A 67 14.36 -5.12 -44.26
CA GLU A 67 13.31 -4.44 -43.50
C GLU A 67 13.81 -3.82 -42.19
N ALA A 68 15.11 -3.87 -41.89
CA ALA A 68 15.68 -3.42 -40.61
C ALA A 68 15.32 -1.96 -40.25
N ALA A 69 15.20 -1.09 -41.25
CA ALA A 69 14.81 0.32 -41.06
C ALA A 69 13.39 0.50 -40.46
N SER A 70 12.54 -0.52 -40.58
CA SER A 70 11.17 -0.58 -40.05
C SER A 70 11.05 -1.43 -38.78
N ASP A 71 12.18 -1.86 -38.21
CA ASP A 71 12.26 -2.85 -37.15
C ASP A 71 12.93 -2.31 -35.87
N GLY A 72 12.63 -1.05 -35.53
CA GLY A 72 13.20 -0.39 -34.36
C GLY A 72 12.75 -1.04 -33.04
N GLY A 73 13.68 -1.19 -32.09
CA GLY A 73 13.49 -1.65 -30.72
C GLY A 73 12.75 -0.63 -29.85
N TYR A 74 13.25 0.60 -29.76
CA TYR A 74 12.80 1.57 -28.76
C TYR A 74 11.64 2.48 -29.23
N PRO A 75 10.58 2.65 -28.42
CA PRO A 75 10.18 1.81 -27.29
C PRO A 75 9.46 0.54 -27.78
N SER A 76 9.33 -0.48 -26.93
CA SER A 76 8.62 -1.73 -27.25
C SER A 76 7.11 -1.48 -27.45
N GLY A 77 6.63 -1.72 -28.68
CA GLY A 77 5.20 -1.59 -29.01
C GLY A 77 4.34 -2.70 -28.39
N HIS A 78 4.88 -3.91 -28.26
CA HIS A 78 4.18 -5.02 -27.60
C HIS A 78 4.00 -4.76 -26.11
N THR A 79 5.04 -4.25 -25.45
CA THR A 79 4.97 -3.86 -24.04
C THR A 79 3.93 -2.77 -23.84
N SER A 80 3.99 -1.71 -24.66
CA SER A 80 3.04 -0.59 -24.58
C SER A 80 1.59 -1.05 -24.81
N ALA A 81 1.33 -1.88 -25.83
CA ALA A 81 -0.01 -2.40 -26.09
C ALA A 81 -0.53 -3.31 -24.96
N GLY A 82 0.34 -4.16 -24.41
CA GLY A 82 0.01 -5.03 -23.28
C GLY A 82 -0.33 -4.23 -22.04
N HIS A 83 0.48 -3.23 -21.69
CA HIS A 83 0.25 -2.36 -20.53
C HIS A 83 -1.02 -1.54 -20.66
N MET A 84 -1.31 -0.95 -21.82
CA MET A 84 -2.56 -0.22 -22.02
C MET A 84 -3.79 -1.12 -21.84
N ALA A 85 -3.72 -2.37 -22.31
CA ALA A 85 -4.80 -3.33 -22.11
C ALA A 85 -4.96 -3.70 -20.64
N THR A 86 -3.87 -4.04 -19.95
CA THR A 86 -3.92 -4.42 -18.54
C THR A 86 -4.30 -3.25 -17.63
N TYR A 87 -3.93 -2.01 -17.95
CA TYR A 87 -4.39 -0.84 -17.20
C TYR A 87 -5.90 -0.63 -17.36
N GLY A 88 -6.46 -0.81 -18.56
CA GLY A 88 -7.92 -0.78 -18.74
C GLY A 88 -8.65 -1.89 -17.99
N LEU A 89 -8.05 -3.09 -17.94
CA LEU A 89 -8.59 -4.21 -17.13
C LEU A 89 -8.49 -3.91 -15.64
N ALA A 90 -7.35 -3.44 -15.15
CA ALA A 90 -7.14 -3.05 -13.75
C ALA A 90 -8.09 -1.94 -13.33
N TYR A 91 -8.39 -0.99 -14.24
CA TYR A 91 -9.36 0.06 -13.98
C TYR A 91 -10.78 -0.51 -13.79
N ALA A 92 -11.21 -1.44 -14.65
CA ALA A 92 -12.52 -2.08 -14.55
C ALA A 92 -12.66 -3.05 -13.37
N PHE A 93 -11.54 -3.68 -12.99
CA PHE A 93 -11.44 -4.73 -11.97
C PHE A 93 -10.36 -4.36 -10.93
N PRO A 94 -10.59 -3.31 -10.12
CA PRO A 94 -9.60 -2.81 -9.19
C PRO A 94 -9.22 -3.83 -8.09
N GLN A 95 -10.02 -4.89 -7.89
CA GLN A 95 -9.71 -5.97 -6.95
C GLN A 95 -8.60 -6.91 -7.43
N GLN A 96 -8.24 -6.86 -8.72
CA GLN A 96 -7.18 -7.66 -9.33
C GLN A 96 -6.09 -6.76 -9.93
N TYR A 97 -5.96 -5.54 -9.41
CA TYR A 97 -5.07 -4.51 -9.96
C TYR A 97 -3.62 -5.01 -10.03
N ASP A 98 -3.14 -5.62 -8.95
CA ASP A 98 -1.83 -6.27 -8.81
C ASP A 98 -1.58 -7.36 -9.88
N ASP A 99 -2.51 -8.29 -10.04
CA ASP A 99 -2.43 -9.39 -11.01
C ASP A 99 -2.33 -8.85 -12.45
N PHE A 100 -3.07 -7.81 -12.79
CA PHE A 100 -2.99 -7.17 -14.10
C PHE A 100 -1.67 -6.44 -14.31
N LEU A 101 -1.11 -5.80 -13.28
CA LEU A 101 0.21 -5.18 -13.36
C LEU A 101 1.32 -6.21 -13.55
N LEU A 102 1.30 -7.32 -12.81
CA LEU A 102 2.26 -8.43 -13.00
C LEU A 102 2.12 -9.04 -14.39
N THR A 103 0.89 -9.23 -14.88
CA THR A 103 0.64 -9.70 -16.25
C THR A 103 1.25 -8.73 -17.28
N ALA A 104 1.12 -7.42 -17.06
CA ALA A 104 1.75 -6.42 -17.93
C ALA A 104 3.29 -6.54 -17.93
N ALA A 105 3.88 -6.72 -16.74
CA ALA A 105 5.30 -6.92 -16.57
C ALA A 105 5.80 -8.19 -17.28
N GLU A 106 5.10 -9.31 -17.13
CA GLU A 106 5.38 -10.58 -17.83
C GLU A 106 5.33 -10.42 -19.35
N ILE A 107 4.33 -9.70 -19.89
CA ILE A 107 4.27 -9.38 -21.32
C ILE A 107 5.53 -8.63 -21.77
N GLY A 108 6.00 -7.66 -20.97
CA GLY A 108 7.23 -6.92 -21.24
C GLY A 108 8.48 -7.80 -21.19
N THR A 109 8.68 -8.53 -20.09
CA THR A 109 9.82 -9.41 -19.84
C THR A 109 9.93 -10.51 -20.89
N SER A 110 8.80 -11.09 -21.32
CA SER A 110 8.81 -12.09 -22.41
C SER A 110 9.46 -11.57 -23.69
N ARG A 111 9.39 -10.25 -23.96
CA ARG A 111 10.01 -9.68 -25.17
C ARG A 111 11.53 -9.66 -25.09
N ILE A 112 12.09 -9.62 -23.88
CA ILE A 112 13.52 -9.70 -23.59
C ILE A 112 13.97 -11.15 -23.73
N GLU A 113 13.23 -12.09 -23.14
CA GLU A 113 13.52 -13.53 -23.23
C GLU A 113 13.47 -14.04 -24.68
N LEU A 114 12.63 -13.46 -25.52
CA LEU A 114 12.58 -13.73 -26.95
C LEU A 114 13.73 -13.07 -27.74
N GLY A 115 14.62 -12.30 -27.11
CA GLY A 115 15.69 -11.54 -27.76
C GLY A 115 15.21 -10.37 -28.65
N MET A 116 13.91 -10.03 -28.59
CA MET A 116 13.28 -9.07 -29.48
C MET A 116 13.41 -7.62 -29.01
N HIS A 117 13.58 -7.41 -27.70
CA HIS A 117 13.65 -6.09 -27.07
C HIS A 117 14.70 -6.10 -25.95
N SER A 118 15.40 -4.98 -25.81
CA SER A 118 16.25 -4.74 -24.64
C SER A 118 15.41 -4.34 -23.43
N PRO A 119 15.93 -4.45 -22.19
CA PRO A 119 15.30 -3.89 -21.00
C PRO A 119 14.86 -2.42 -21.18
N LEU A 120 15.70 -1.57 -21.77
CA LEU A 120 15.38 -0.17 -22.02
C LEU A 120 14.19 0.01 -22.99
N ASP A 121 14.07 -0.83 -24.01
CA ASP A 121 12.90 -0.81 -24.90
C ASP A 121 11.60 -1.12 -24.14
N VAL A 122 11.66 -2.08 -23.21
CA VAL A 122 10.51 -2.49 -22.39
C VAL A 122 10.15 -1.39 -21.40
N MET A 123 11.12 -0.81 -20.70
CA MET A 123 10.92 0.33 -19.80
C MET A 123 10.28 1.52 -20.53
N GLY A 124 10.79 1.87 -21.71
CA GLY A 124 10.22 2.93 -22.54
C GLY A 124 8.81 2.60 -23.06
N GLY A 125 8.53 1.31 -23.29
CA GLY A 125 7.19 0.83 -23.67
C GLY A 125 6.17 1.02 -22.55
N ARG A 126 6.55 0.64 -21.31
CA ARG A 126 5.76 0.85 -20.08
C ARG A 126 5.49 2.32 -19.86
N LEU A 127 6.54 3.15 -19.83
CA LEU A 127 6.43 4.60 -19.60
C LEU A 127 5.46 5.24 -20.59
N LEU A 128 5.62 4.93 -21.87
CA LEU A 128 4.74 5.44 -22.92
C LEU A 128 3.28 5.02 -22.67
N SER A 129 3.02 3.74 -22.37
CA SER A 129 1.66 3.28 -22.07
C SER A 129 1.04 3.94 -20.84
N THR A 130 1.80 4.16 -19.77
CA THR A 130 1.31 4.84 -18.58
C THR A 130 0.82 6.24 -18.92
N ALA A 131 1.61 7.01 -19.67
CA ALA A 131 1.23 8.35 -20.11
C ALA A 131 0.00 8.35 -21.05
N ILE A 132 -0.11 7.38 -21.96
CA ILE A 132 -1.25 7.27 -22.88
C ILE A 132 -2.53 6.94 -22.12
N THR A 133 -2.47 5.97 -21.21
CA THR A 133 -3.62 5.57 -20.40
C THR A 133 -4.07 6.69 -19.49
N THR A 134 -3.13 7.43 -18.86
CA THR A 134 -3.46 8.66 -18.13
C THR A 134 -4.22 9.63 -19.02
N GLY A 135 -3.74 9.89 -20.24
CA GLY A 135 -4.43 10.77 -21.17
C GLY A 135 -5.84 10.30 -21.52
N ALA A 136 -6.03 8.98 -21.71
CA ALA A 136 -7.31 8.39 -22.07
C ALA A 136 -8.33 8.47 -20.91
N LEU A 137 -7.91 8.15 -19.69
CA LEU A 137 -8.79 8.20 -18.51
C LEU A 137 -9.17 9.64 -18.14
N ASN A 138 -8.37 10.63 -18.54
CA ASN A 138 -8.68 12.05 -18.36
C ASN A 138 -9.44 12.67 -19.54
N ASP A 139 -9.79 11.91 -20.59
CA ASP A 139 -10.60 12.43 -21.70
C ASP A 139 -12.09 12.41 -21.31
N PRO A 140 -12.77 13.57 -21.20
CA PRO A 140 -14.20 13.60 -20.89
C PRO A 140 -15.07 12.84 -21.89
N ALA A 141 -14.58 12.59 -23.11
CA ALA A 141 -15.28 11.75 -24.08
C ALA A 141 -15.30 10.26 -23.70
N LEU A 142 -14.39 9.82 -22.82
CA LEU A 142 -14.21 8.44 -22.40
C LEU A 142 -14.69 8.16 -20.97
N GLU A 143 -15.02 9.19 -20.19
CA GLU A 143 -15.54 9.11 -18.81
C GLU A 143 -16.67 8.07 -18.68
N ALA A 144 -17.72 8.21 -19.49
CA ALA A 144 -18.84 7.26 -19.48
C ALA A 144 -18.45 5.82 -19.84
N SER A 145 -17.39 5.62 -20.63
CA SER A 145 -16.87 4.28 -20.93
C SER A 145 -16.11 3.70 -19.74
N ALA A 146 -15.39 4.53 -19.00
CA ALA A 146 -14.66 4.11 -17.80
C ALA A 146 -15.65 3.68 -16.70
N ASP A 147 -16.68 4.48 -16.44
CA ASP A 147 -17.72 4.17 -15.45
C ASP A 147 -18.48 2.90 -15.79
N ALA A 148 -18.88 2.75 -17.06
CA ALA A 148 -19.58 1.55 -17.52
C ALA A 148 -18.71 0.29 -17.40
N ALA A 149 -17.40 0.40 -17.61
CA ALA A 149 -16.47 -0.71 -17.47
C ALA A 149 -16.30 -1.12 -15.99
N VAL A 150 -16.20 -0.16 -15.07
CA VAL A 150 -16.19 -0.45 -13.63
C VAL A 150 -17.49 -1.13 -13.22
N THR A 151 -18.64 -0.55 -13.59
CA THR A 151 -19.98 -1.08 -13.29
C THR A 151 -20.10 -2.54 -13.74
N ALA A 152 -19.82 -2.82 -15.02
CA ALA A 152 -19.91 -4.17 -15.58
C ALA A 152 -18.93 -5.14 -14.90
N GLY A 153 -17.73 -4.68 -14.53
CA GLY A 153 -16.75 -5.48 -13.79
C GLY A 153 -17.27 -5.87 -12.40
N GLN A 154 -17.87 -4.93 -11.67
CA GLN A 154 -18.44 -5.17 -10.34
C GLN A 154 -19.64 -6.11 -10.40
N GLU A 155 -20.56 -5.90 -11.34
CA GLU A 155 -21.70 -6.80 -11.57
C GLU A 155 -21.24 -8.22 -11.91
N TRP A 156 -20.23 -8.34 -12.78
CA TRP A 156 -19.70 -9.64 -13.18
C TRP A 156 -19.05 -10.38 -12.02
N LEU A 157 -18.24 -9.69 -11.20
CA LEU A 157 -17.61 -10.27 -10.00
C LEU A 157 -18.68 -10.70 -8.98
N GLY A 158 -19.67 -9.86 -8.72
CA GLY A 158 -20.77 -10.16 -7.80
C GLY A 158 -21.63 -11.36 -8.24
N ALA A 159 -21.73 -11.61 -9.55
CA ALA A 159 -22.45 -12.75 -10.10
C ALA A 159 -21.67 -14.08 -10.02
N GLN A 160 -20.36 -14.06 -9.74
CA GLN A 160 -19.60 -15.29 -9.59
C GLN A 160 -19.90 -15.93 -8.23
N GLU A 161 -20.52 -17.12 -8.21
CA GLU A 161 -20.82 -17.90 -6.99
C GLU A 161 -19.59 -18.25 -6.12
N SER A 162 -18.37 -17.98 -6.62
CA SER A 162 -17.09 -18.17 -5.90
C SER A 162 -16.32 -16.87 -5.62
N VAL A 163 -16.80 -15.72 -6.09
CA VAL A 163 -16.22 -14.38 -5.84
C VAL A 163 -17.22 -13.48 -5.10
N ALA A 164 -18.41 -14.00 -4.79
CA ALA A 164 -19.42 -13.32 -4.00
C ALA A 164 -18.91 -13.06 -2.58
N VAL A 165 -18.17 -11.98 -2.35
CA VAL A 165 -18.03 -11.19 -1.09
C VAL A 165 -17.64 -11.99 0.18
N ALA A 166 -17.47 -13.30 0.05
CA ALA A 166 -17.03 -14.18 1.09
C ALA A 166 -15.54 -13.92 1.25
N GLU A 167 -15.18 -13.49 2.46
CA GLU A 167 -13.82 -13.46 3.00
C GLU A 167 -13.01 -12.17 2.92
N ARG A 168 -13.47 -11.02 2.39
CA ARG A 168 -12.65 -9.78 2.52
C ARG A 168 -12.85 -8.98 3.81
N THR A 169 -13.94 -9.22 4.53
CA THR A 169 -14.15 -8.70 5.90
C THR A 169 -14.04 -9.78 6.98
N ASP A 170 -13.97 -11.06 6.61
CA ASP A 170 -13.78 -12.20 7.54
C ASP A 170 -12.41 -12.87 7.38
N GLY A 171 -11.75 -12.72 6.23
CA GLY A 171 -10.35 -13.06 6.04
C GLY A 171 -9.52 -11.81 6.27
N ILE A 172 -9.24 -11.52 7.54
CA ILE A 172 -8.19 -10.57 7.88
C ILE A 172 -6.92 -11.01 7.14
N VAL A 173 -6.24 -10.08 6.47
CA VAL A 173 -5.03 -10.42 5.74
C VAL A 173 -4.03 -11.10 6.65
N THR A 174 -3.52 -12.22 6.15
CA THR A 174 -2.65 -13.06 6.95
C THR A 174 -1.20 -12.66 6.78
N ALA A 175 -0.34 -13.10 7.69
CA ALA A 175 1.11 -13.01 7.51
C ALA A 175 1.60 -13.62 6.17
N ALA A 176 0.91 -14.65 5.65
CA ALA A 176 1.25 -15.28 4.38
C ALA A 176 0.87 -14.41 3.17
N ASP A 177 -0.26 -13.70 3.24
CA ASP A 177 -0.69 -12.77 2.20
C ASP A 177 0.29 -11.58 2.11
N ARG A 178 0.76 -11.10 3.27
CA ARG A 178 1.84 -10.10 3.37
C ARG A 178 3.15 -10.55 2.74
N GLU A 179 3.62 -11.77 3.05
CA GLU A 179 4.83 -12.31 2.44
C GLU A 179 4.71 -12.46 0.91
N ALA A 180 3.54 -12.87 0.42
CA ALA A 180 3.26 -12.95 -1.01
C ALA A 180 3.27 -11.56 -1.67
N PHE A 181 2.68 -10.55 -1.01
CA PHE A 181 2.72 -9.17 -1.46
C PHE A 181 4.16 -8.63 -1.54
N ASP A 182 4.96 -8.80 -0.49
CA ASP A 182 6.34 -8.31 -0.45
C ASP A 182 7.20 -8.93 -1.57
N ALA A 183 7.03 -10.23 -1.83
CA ALA A 183 7.70 -10.92 -2.93
C ALA A 183 7.28 -10.36 -4.30
N ALA A 184 5.99 -10.14 -4.52
CA ALA A 184 5.47 -9.60 -5.77
C ALA A 184 5.88 -8.12 -5.97
N LEU A 185 5.92 -7.33 -4.90
CA LEU A 185 6.40 -5.95 -4.92
C LEU A 185 7.89 -5.89 -5.30
N ALA A 186 8.71 -6.79 -4.76
CA ALA A 186 10.12 -6.90 -5.12
C ALA A 186 10.29 -7.28 -6.60
N GLU A 187 9.52 -8.26 -7.10
CA GLU A 187 9.51 -8.65 -8.51
C GLU A 187 9.11 -7.48 -9.43
N TYR A 188 8.02 -6.79 -9.10
CA TYR A 188 7.55 -5.66 -9.91
C TYR A 188 8.53 -4.49 -9.86
N THR A 189 9.15 -4.20 -8.72
CA THR A 189 10.18 -3.16 -8.59
C THR A 189 11.43 -3.50 -9.41
N GLN A 190 11.82 -4.78 -9.44
CA GLN A 190 12.86 -5.25 -10.34
C GLN A 190 12.46 -5.05 -11.80
N TYR A 191 11.20 -5.28 -12.18
CA TYR A 191 10.72 -4.99 -13.53
C TYR A 191 10.77 -3.49 -13.89
N LEU A 192 10.50 -2.59 -12.94
CA LEU A 192 10.55 -1.14 -13.16
C LEU A 192 11.95 -0.63 -13.56
N THR A 193 13.00 -1.33 -13.13
CA THR A 193 14.40 -0.90 -13.28
C THR A 193 15.27 -1.90 -14.04
N PHE A 194 14.80 -3.14 -14.23
CA PHE A 194 15.55 -4.31 -14.67
C PHE A 194 16.90 -4.52 -13.94
N GLY A 195 17.00 -4.04 -12.70
CA GLY A 195 18.24 -4.10 -11.91
C GLY A 195 19.38 -3.22 -12.44
N PHE A 196 19.09 -2.24 -13.30
CA PHE A 196 20.08 -1.25 -13.70
C PHE A 196 20.54 -0.43 -12.48
N GLU A 197 21.83 -0.10 -12.45
CA GLU A 197 22.36 0.88 -11.51
C GLU A 197 21.82 2.28 -11.83
N GLN A 198 21.73 3.12 -10.81
CA GLN A 198 21.44 4.54 -10.99
C GLN A 198 22.63 5.20 -11.69
N THR A 199 22.41 5.71 -12.90
CA THR A 199 23.42 6.39 -13.73
C THR A 199 23.17 7.89 -13.88
N GLY A 200 21.96 8.35 -13.50
CA GLY A 200 21.54 9.75 -13.50
C GLY A 200 21.68 10.43 -12.14
N ASP A 201 21.00 11.58 -11.99
CA ASP A 201 20.96 12.34 -10.74
C ASP A 201 20.01 11.68 -9.73
N THR A 202 20.55 11.17 -8.63
CA THR A 202 19.80 10.48 -7.56
C THR A 202 19.16 11.44 -6.56
N SER A 203 19.29 12.75 -6.75
CA SER A 203 18.73 13.78 -5.87
C SER A 203 17.43 14.40 -6.38
N VAL A 204 16.93 13.95 -7.55
CA VAL A 204 15.71 14.50 -8.14
C VAL A 204 14.50 14.07 -7.31
N PRO A 205 13.72 15.02 -6.75
CA PRO A 205 12.51 14.70 -6.00
C PRO A 205 11.48 13.94 -6.85
N MET A 206 10.67 13.09 -6.21
CA MET A 206 9.57 12.42 -6.89
C MET A 206 8.57 13.46 -7.41
N ARG A 207 8.05 13.23 -8.61
CA ARG A 207 7.03 14.08 -9.24
C ARG A 207 5.93 13.19 -9.77
N VAL A 208 4.70 13.57 -9.50
CA VAL A 208 3.52 12.91 -10.05
C VAL A 208 2.96 13.80 -11.15
N PRO A 209 2.88 13.32 -12.40
CA PRO A 209 2.24 14.05 -13.49
C PRO A 209 0.79 14.38 -13.13
N LYS A 210 0.31 15.58 -13.50
CA LYS A 210 -1.12 15.91 -13.37
C LYS A 210 -1.97 14.96 -14.22
N GLY A 211 -3.08 14.48 -13.68
CA GLY A 211 -3.97 13.50 -14.30
C GLY A 211 -3.59 12.06 -13.98
N ALA A 212 -2.39 11.80 -13.44
CA ALA A 212 -1.97 10.44 -13.08
C ALA A 212 -2.85 9.83 -11.96
N GLU A 213 -3.51 10.65 -11.15
CA GLU A 213 -4.56 10.26 -10.20
C GLU A 213 -5.61 9.33 -10.81
N ALA A 214 -5.99 9.57 -12.07
CA ALA A 214 -6.97 8.75 -12.78
C ALA A 214 -6.50 7.29 -12.96
N LEU A 215 -5.20 6.99 -12.91
CA LEU A 215 -4.71 5.61 -13.03
C LEU A 215 -5.19 4.71 -11.89
N ILE A 216 -5.45 5.29 -10.71
CA ILE A 216 -5.80 4.57 -9.49
C ILE A 216 -7.16 4.97 -8.93
N GLU A 217 -7.93 5.78 -9.66
CA GLU A 217 -9.23 6.29 -9.24
C GLU A 217 -10.22 5.17 -8.89
N SER A 218 -10.37 4.17 -9.75
CA SER A 218 -11.25 3.03 -9.44
C SER A 218 -10.71 2.14 -8.31
N ARG A 219 -9.42 2.22 -7.97
CA ARG A 219 -8.85 1.51 -6.82
C ARG A 219 -9.10 2.26 -5.52
N TYR A 220 -9.18 3.59 -5.56
CA TYR A 220 -9.36 4.46 -4.39
C TYR A 220 -10.51 5.46 -4.59
N PRO A 221 -11.76 4.98 -4.69
CA PRO A 221 -12.91 5.85 -4.97
C PRO A 221 -13.25 6.83 -3.84
N TYR A 222 -12.73 6.60 -2.63
CA TYR A 222 -12.93 7.43 -1.44
C TYR A 222 -11.82 8.48 -1.24
N LEU A 223 -10.78 8.49 -2.08
CA LEU A 223 -9.73 9.51 -2.04
C LEU A 223 -9.99 10.57 -3.11
N ASP A 224 -9.69 11.83 -2.79
CA ASP A 224 -9.70 12.91 -3.77
C ASP A 224 -8.44 12.90 -4.67
N ASP A 225 -8.42 13.73 -5.71
CA ASP A 225 -7.30 13.82 -6.66
C ASP A 225 -5.97 14.27 -6.03
N GLU A 226 -6.00 15.03 -4.95
CA GLU A 226 -4.77 15.44 -4.23
C GLU A 226 -4.21 14.27 -3.44
N GLN A 227 -5.06 13.55 -2.73
CA GLN A 227 -4.73 12.34 -1.98
C GLN A 227 -4.23 11.21 -2.90
N ARG A 228 -4.90 10.97 -4.03
CA ARG A 228 -4.43 9.98 -5.04
C ARG A 228 -3.05 10.36 -5.60
N ARG A 229 -2.81 11.64 -5.89
CA ARG A 229 -1.48 12.08 -6.34
C ARG A 229 -0.44 11.95 -5.24
N TRP A 230 -0.79 12.22 -3.99
CA TRP A 230 0.12 12.02 -2.87
C TRP A 230 0.44 10.54 -2.67
N LEU A 231 -0.54 9.65 -2.80
CA LEU A 231 -0.34 8.20 -2.77
C LEU A 231 0.66 7.77 -3.85
N LEU A 232 0.48 8.21 -5.09
CA LEU A 232 1.43 7.96 -6.20
C LEU A 232 2.83 8.54 -5.92
N HIS A 233 2.91 9.69 -5.25
CA HIS A 233 4.17 10.31 -4.86
C HIS A 233 4.87 9.47 -3.77
N SER A 234 4.10 9.01 -2.79
CA SER A 234 4.57 8.27 -1.61
C SER A 234 5.17 6.89 -1.95
N THR A 235 4.79 6.34 -3.10
CA THR A 235 5.15 4.99 -3.55
C THR A 235 6.12 4.97 -4.74
N GLY A 236 6.47 6.13 -5.30
CA GLY A 236 7.36 6.23 -6.45
C GLY A 236 8.80 5.73 -6.17
N ILE A 237 9.46 5.18 -7.19
CA ILE A 237 10.85 4.73 -7.08
C ILE A 237 11.84 5.91 -7.06
N GLU A 238 13.08 5.67 -6.62
CA GLU A 238 14.13 6.69 -6.60
C GLU A 238 14.49 7.20 -8.00
N SER A 239 15.10 8.38 -8.07
CA SER A 239 15.64 8.94 -9.32
C SER A 239 16.99 8.31 -9.69
N GLY A 240 17.47 8.56 -10.91
CA GLY A 240 18.77 8.13 -11.40
C GLY A 240 18.75 6.86 -12.23
N TYR A 241 17.65 6.11 -12.27
CA TYR A 241 17.53 4.95 -13.14
C TYR A 241 17.38 5.35 -14.62
N PRO A 242 18.03 4.63 -15.55
CA PRO A 242 17.94 4.95 -16.98
C PRO A 242 16.48 4.90 -17.45
N SER A 243 16.09 5.83 -18.31
CA SER A 243 14.73 5.94 -18.89
C SER A 243 13.58 6.21 -17.90
N ASN A 244 13.82 6.25 -16.59
CA ASN A 244 12.76 6.48 -15.60
C ASN A 244 12.65 7.95 -15.16
N ASP A 245 13.72 8.75 -15.24
CA ASP A 245 13.68 10.21 -14.97
C ASP A 245 13.14 11.02 -16.16
N ASP A 246 11.95 10.68 -16.67
CA ASP A 246 11.31 11.50 -17.70
C ASP A 246 10.91 12.88 -17.15
N PRO A 247 10.83 13.91 -18.01
CA PRO A 247 10.48 15.26 -17.58
C PRO A 247 9.13 15.34 -16.87
N GLU A 248 8.14 14.59 -17.33
CA GLU A 248 6.78 14.57 -16.78
C GLU A 248 6.71 13.81 -15.44
N GLY A 249 7.40 12.66 -15.33
CA GLY A 249 7.51 11.85 -14.11
C GLY A 249 6.80 10.48 -14.15
N PHE A 250 6.34 10.04 -15.33
CA PHE A 250 5.62 8.76 -15.47
C PHE A 250 6.50 7.54 -15.22
N GLY A 251 7.78 7.61 -15.57
CA GLY A 251 8.74 6.53 -15.45
C GLY A 251 9.00 6.10 -14.01
N ARG A 252 8.77 6.98 -13.04
CA ARG A 252 8.98 6.70 -11.61
C ARG A 252 7.73 6.25 -10.86
N LEU A 253 6.56 6.26 -11.49
CA LEU A 253 5.34 5.74 -10.86
C LEU A 253 5.46 4.23 -10.61
N ASN A 254 5.23 3.82 -9.37
CA ASN A 254 5.13 2.42 -8.98
C ASN A 254 3.67 2.07 -8.65
N LEU A 255 2.89 1.76 -9.69
CA LEU A 255 1.47 1.45 -9.52
C LEU A 255 1.20 0.18 -8.69
N PHE A 256 2.19 -0.73 -8.60
CA PHE A 256 2.05 -1.96 -7.81
C PHE A 256 2.18 -1.69 -6.31
N ALA A 257 3.11 -0.81 -5.92
CA ALA A 257 3.13 -0.29 -4.56
C ALA A 257 1.89 0.57 -4.29
N ALA A 258 1.51 1.44 -5.23
CA ALA A 258 0.37 2.34 -5.09
C ALA A 258 -0.96 1.59 -4.86
N GLN A 259 -1.22 0.46 -5.51
CA GLN A 259 -2.48 -0.28 -5.29
C GLN A 259 -2.61 -0.89 -3.89
N ALA A 260 -1.51 -0.94 -3.12
CA ALA A 260 -1.44 -1.49 -1.77
C ALA A 260 -1.46 -0.43 -0.65
N GLY A 261 -1.72 0.83 -0.98
CA GLY A 261 -1.85 1.94 -0.04
C GLY A 261 -0.73 2.98 -0.16
N PHE A 262 -0.68 3.90 0.79
CA PHE A 262 0.39 4.89 0.89
C PHE A 262 1.71 4.21 1.29
N GLY A 263 2.84 4.75 0.84
CA GLY A 263 4.17 4.35 1.33
C GLY A 263 4.72 5.28 2.42
N ARG A 264 4.14 6.47 2.56
CA ARG A 264 4.54 7.47 3.56
C ARG A 264 3.50 8.57 3.76
N PHE A 265 3.40 9.07 4.98
CA PHE A 265 2.71 10.29 5.34
C PHE A 265 3.69 11.47 5.53
N ASP A 266 3.85 12.30 4.51
CA ASP A 266 4.61 13.57 4.58
C ASP A 266 3.85 14.73 5.23
N THR A 267 2.53 14.65 5.18
CA THR A 267 1.55 15.56 5.75
C THR A 267 0.47 14.74 6.43
N ASP A 268 -0.47 15.40 7.11
CA ASP A 268 -1.62 14.72 7.69
C ASP A 268 -2.58 14.23 6.60
N LEU A 269 -3.05 12.99 6.73
CA LEU A 269 -4.04 12.37 5.85
C LEU A 269 -5.37 12.24 6.58
N GLU A 270 -6.44 12.75 5.99
CA GLU A 270 -7.81 12.49 6.42
C GLU A 270 -8.49 11.58 5.41
N VAL A 271 -9.00 10.43 5.84
CA VAL A 271 -9.72 9.47 5.02
C VAL A 271 -11.15 9.38 5.52
N THR A 272 -12.12 9.68 4.65
CA THR A 272 -13.53 9.45 4.94
C THR A 272 -14.03 8.34 4.03
N MET A 273 -14.44 7.20 4.61
CA MET A 273 -14.94 6.05 3.85
C MET A 273 -16.44 5.86 4.08
N GLY A 274 -17.16 5.46 3.06
CA GLY A 274 -18.57 5.15 3.17
C GLY A 274 -19.30 5.15 1.83
N ALA A 275 -20.48 4.54 1.80
CA ALA A 275 -21.26 4.40 0.57
C ALA A 275 -21.69 5.75 -0.03
N GLY A 276 -21.74 6.82 0.77
CA GLY A 276 -22.08 8.18 0.33
C GLY A 276 -20.90 9.08 0.00
N GLU A 277 -19.67 8.59 0.20
CA GLU A 277 -18.42 9.39 0.12
C GLU A 277 -17.59 9.05 -1.13
N ALA A 278 -18.10 8.19 -2.01
CA ALA A 278 -17.45 7.82 -3.27
C ALA A 278 -17.60 8.93 -4.33
N ASP A 279 -16.50 9.35 -4.94
CA ASP A 279 -16.52 10.24 -6.11
C ASP A 279 -16.85 9.45 -7.39
N ALA A 280 -17.67 10.08 -8.26
CA ALA A 280 -18.10 9.78 -9.64
C ALA A 280 -18.50 8.34 -10.07
N ALA A 281 -17.96 7.28 -9.48
CA ALA A 281 -18.26 5.89 -9.82
C ALA A 281 -19.44 5.29 -9.03
N ASP A 282 -20.16 6.09 -8.23
CA ASP A 282 -21.39 5.66 -7.58
C ASP A 282 -22.51 5.53 -8.62
N THR A 283 -22.72 4.30 -9.06
CA THR A 283 -23.54 3.95 -10.20
C THR A 283 -25.00 4.24 -9.91
N ALA A 284 -25.70 4.85 -10.87
CA ALA A 284 -27.13 5.12 -10.76
C ALA A 284 -28.02 3.87 -10.58
N ASP A 285 -27.45 2.66 -10.70
CA ASP A 285 -28.12 1.35 -10.58
C ASP A 285 -27.68 0.51 -9.35
N GLY A 286 -26.83 1.04 -8.46
CA GLY A 286 -26.58 0.45 -7.14
C GLY A 286 -25.54 -0.68 -7.07
N ALA A 287 -24.74 -0.89 -8.11
CA ALA A 287 -23.51 -1.67 -8.02
C ALA A 287 -22.38 -0.75 -7.54
N THR A 288 -22.07 -0.78 -6.24
CA THR A 288 -21.02 0.04 -5.64
C THR A 288 -19.67 -0.65 -5.78
N ASN A 289 -18.65 0.12 -6.14
CA ASN A 289 -17.26 -0.32 -6.01
C ASN A 289 -16.98 -0.62 -4.53
N PRO A 290 -16.63 -1.86 -4.14
CA PRO A 290 -16.52 -2.25 -2.74
C PRO A 290 -15.41 -1.49 -1.99
N PHE A 291 -14.43 -0.94 -2.71
CA PHE A 291 -13.40 -0.10 -2.10
C PHE A 291 -13.95 1.18 -1.47
N ALA A 292 -15.16 1.63 -1.85
CA ALA A 292 -15.81 2.78 -1.22
C ALA A 292 -16.13 2.54 0.27
N THR A 293 -16.37 1.29 0.66
CA THR A 293 -16.80 0.94 2.02
C THR A 293 -15.83 0.02 2.76
N ALA A 294 -14.90 -0.63 2.06
CA ALA A 294 -13.88 -1.46 2.69
C ALA A 294 -12.60 -1.48 1.86
N ASP A 295 -11.46 -1.17 2.48
CA ASP A 295 -10.16 -1.22 1.83
C ASP A 295 -9.07 -1.69 2.79
N GLU A 296 -7.95 -2.08 2.20
CA GLU A 296 -6.83 -2.70 2.86
C GLU A 296 -5.52 -2.16 2.33
N TRP A 297 -4.68 -1.67 3.24
CA TRP A 297 -3.35 -1.17 2.94
C TRP A 297 -2.29 -2.16 3.44
N LEU A 298 -1.70 -2.84 2.47
CA LEU A 298 -0.65 -3.85 2.62
C LEU A 298 0.74 -3.24 2.73
N GLY A 299 0.96 -2.02 2.24
CA GLY A 299 2.26 -1.36 2.27
C GLY A 299 2.68 -0.95 3.69
N ASP A 300 3.99 -0.91 3.93
CA ASP A 300 4.55 -0.26 5.12
C ASP A 300 4.53 1.26 4.93
N ILE A 301 4.07 1.98 5.95
CA ILE A 301 3.89 3.42 5.91
C ILE A 301 4.87 4.11 6.86
N ALA A 302 5.67 5.03 6.32
CA ALA A 302 6.60 5.86 7.09
C ALA A 302 6.17 7.35 7.12
N GLY A 303 7.00 8.22 7.68
CA GLY A 303 6.82 9.67 7.59
C GLY A 303 6.34 10.35 8.86
N ALA A 304 6.27 11.67 8.85
CA ALA A 304 6.00 12.48 10.04
C ALA A 304 4.51 12.86 10.19
N GLY A 305 3.70 12.66 9.15
CA GLY A 305 2.28 12.97 9.13
C GLY A 305 1.43 11.94 9.87
N SER A 306 0.18 12.31 10.11
CA SER A 306 -0.84 11.50 10.79
C SER A 306 -1.86 10.89 9.83
N LEU A 307 -2.65 9.94 10.35
CA LEU A 307 -3.85 9.40 9.71
C LEU A 307 -5.07 9.71 10.57
N THR A 308 -6.12 10.28 9.96
CA THR A 308 -7.46 10.36 10.55
C THR A 308 -8.42 9.53 9.71
N LEU A 309 -9.15 8.60 10.33
CA LEU A 309 -10.23 7.84 9.69
C LEU A 309 -11.60 8.31 10.20
N ASP A 310 -12.49 8.62 9.27
CA ASP A 310 -13.88 8.98 9.51
C ASP A 310 -14.85 8.22 8.56
N GLY A 311 -16.15 8.41 8.79
CA GLY A 311 -17.22 7.82 7.98
C GLY A 311 -17.78 6.53 8.59
N ASP A 312 -18.25 5.61 7.75
CA ASP A 312 -18.83 4.32 8.15
C ASP A 312 -18.17 3.10 7.50
N GLY A 313 -17.15 3.32 6.67
CA GLY A 313 -16.38 2.26 6.03
C GLY A 313 -15.34 1.58 6.94
N THR A 314 -14.66 0.58 6.38
CA THR A 314 -13.59 -0.19 7.04
C THR A 314 -12.24 0.05 6.35
N LEU A 315 -11.23 0.42 7.12
CA LEU A 315 -9.84 0.49 6.66
C LEU A 315 -8.99 -0.50 7.45
N VAL A 316 -8.31 -1.40 6.74
CA VAL A 316 -7.37 -2.35 7.31
C VAL A 316 -5.94 -1.84 7.10
N LEU A 317 -5.19 -1.71 8.19
CA LEU A 317 -3.76 -1.43 8.16
C LEU A 317 -2.99 -2.72 8.42
N ALA A 318 -2.47 -3.29 7.34
CA ALA A 318 -1.64 -4.49 7.40
C ALA A 318 -0.14 -4.20 7.40
N GLY A 319 0.25 -2.95 7.14
CA GLY A 319 1.60 -2.36 7.25
C GLY A 319 2.37 -2.67 8.54
N ALA A 320 3.68 -2.90 8.46
CA ALA A 320 4.59 -2.69 9.59
C ALA A 320 4.95 -1.20 9.67
N ASN A 321 4.00 -0.41 10.17
CA ASN A 321 4.07 1.05 10.03
C ASN A 321 5.03 1.71 11.03
N ILE A 322 5.64 2.82 10.61
CA ILE A 322 6.59 3.62 11.40
C ILE A 322 6.32 5.13 11.28
N TYR A 323 5.15 5.54 10.79
CA TYR A 323 4.79 6.96 10.77
C TYR A 323 4.61 7.50 12.19
N SER A 324 5.03 8.74 12.41
CA SER A 324 5.13 9.31 13.76
C SER A 324 4.07 10.36 14.09
N GLY A 325 3.24 10.77 13.14
CA GLY A 325 2.21 11.80 13.36
C GLY A 325 1.01 11.31 14.18
N GLY A 326 0.85 9.99 14.33
CA GLY A 326 -0.23 9.36 15.09
C GLY A 326 -1.44 8.99 14.23
N THR A 327 -2.40 8.35 14.87
CA THR A 327 -3.63 7.84 14.26
C THR A 327 -4.83 8.31 15.05
N THR A 328 -5.84 8.85 14.37
CA THR A 328 -7.11 9.29 14.97
C THR A 328 -8.26 8.54 14.33
N LEU A 329 -9.09 7.88 15.14
CA LEU A 329 -10.32 7.22 14.72
C LEU A 329 -11.53 8.04 15.22
N THR A 330 -12.25 8.69 14.30
CA THR A 330 -13.48 9.42 14.61
C THR A 330 -14.74 8.65 14.20
N GLY A 331 -14.63 7.81 13.17
CA GLY A 331 -15.75 7.02 12.62
C GLY A 331 -15.25 5.79 11.85
N GLY A 332 -16.18 4.92 11.45
CA GLY A 332 -15.87 3.70 10.69
C GLY A 332 -15.25 2.59 11.53
N THR A 333 -14.57 1.65 10.85
CA THR A 333 -13.82 0.55 11.45
C THR A 333 -12.36 0.63 11.02
N LEU A 334 -11.43 0.73 11.98
CA LEU A 334 -9.99 0.69 11.72
C LEU A 334 -9.42 -0.62 12.24
N VAL A 335 -8.84 -1.43 11.37
CA VAL A 335 -8.35 -2.79 11.70
C VAL A 335 -6.83 -2.81 11.75
N ALA A 336 -6.26 -3.31 12.85
CA ALA A 336 -4.84 -3.60 13.01
C ALA A 336 -4.52 -5.08 12.75
N VAL A 337 -3.65 -5.33 11.77
CA VAL A 337 -3.16 -6.69 11.46
C VAL A 337 -1.77 -6.97 12.03
N THR A 338 -0.98 -5.92 12.27
CA THR A 338 0.36 -6.04 12.87
C THR A 338 0.41 -5.33 14.22
N THR A 339 1.41 -5.68 15.03
CA THR A 339 1.65 -5.01 16.32
C THR A 339 2.07 -3.55 16.17
N SER A 340 2.44 -3.09 14.97
CA SER A 340 2.85 -1.70 14.70
C SER A 340 1.93 -1.01 13.67
N ALA A 341 0.70 -1.51 13.49
CA ALA A 341 -0.23 -1.01 12.48
C ALA A 341 -0.50 0.51 12.59
N PHE A 342 -0.39 1.08 13.79
CA PHE A 342 -0.65 2.52 14.06
C PHE A 342 0.62 3.39 14.13
N GLY A 343 1.77 2.85 13.71
CA GLY A 343 3.03 3.60 13.73
C GLY A 343 3.52 3.86 15.15
N THR A 344 4.28 4.94 15.33
CA THR A 344 4.90 5.29 16.61
C THR A 344 4.27 6.49 17.31
N GLY A 345 3.37 7.22 16.64
CA GLY A 345 2.70 8.39 17.22
C GLY A 345 1.58 8.04 18.19
N ASP A 346 0.82 9.04 18.65
CA ASP A 346 -0.34 8.81 19.53
C ASP A 346 -1.45 8.04 18.80
N LEU A 347 -2.23 7.24 19.53
CA LEU A 347 -3.47 6.63 19.03
C LEU A 347 -4.66 7.27 19.76
N THR A 348 -5.52 7.96 19.01
CA THR A 348 -6.75 8.58 19.52
C THR A 348 -7.97 7.84 18.98
N VAL A 349 -8.88 7.42 19.87
CA VAL A 349 -10.16 6.80 19.53
C VAL A 349 -11.29 7.66 20.10
N ASP A 350 -11.89 8.48 19.25
CA ASP A 350 -13.00 9.39 19.60
C ASP A 350 -14.37 8.85 19.14
N GLY A 351 -14.38 7.75 18.38
CA GLY A 351 -15.57 7.08 17.88
C GLY A 351 -15.23 5.81 17.10
N GLY A 352 -16.20 5.28 16.35
CA GLY A 352 -15.98 4.11 15.49
C GLY A 352 -15.65 2.81 16.22
N VAL A 353 -15.09 1.87 15.48
CA VAL A 353 -14.66 0.54 15.92
C VAL A 353 -13.16 0.40 15.67
N LEU A 354 -12.38 0.23 16.73
CA LEU A 354 -10.98 -0.20 16.63
C LEU A 354 -10.95 -1.72 16.69
N GLU A 355 -10.56 -2.38 15.62
CA GLU A 355 -10.45 -3.83 15.56
C GLU A 355 -8.98 -4.28 15.66
N VAL A 356 -8.69 -5.22 16.57
CA VAL A 356 -7.40 -5.90 16.62
C VAL A 356 -7.58 -7.35 16.19
N SER A 357 -6.86 -7.71 15.13
CA SER A 357 -6.91 -9.05 14.56
C SER A 357 -6.31 -10.13 15.45
N ALA A 358 -6.71 -11.39 15.20
CA ALA A 358 -6.08 -12.54 15.84
C ALA A 358 -4.58 -12.64 15.52
N ASP A 359 -4.18 -12.30 14.30
CA ASP A 359 -2.78 -12.31 13.87
C ASP A 359 -1.96 -11.28 14.67
N ALA A 360 -2.43 -10.04 14.80
CA ALA A 360 -1.78 -9.03 15.64
C ALA A 360 -1.64 -9.53 17.10
N LEU A 361 -2.73 -10.01 17.70
CA LEU A 361 -2.75 -10.50 19.08
C LEU A 361 -1.84 -11.70 19.31
N ALA A 362 -1.63 -12.55 18.30
CA ALA A 362 -0.72 -13.68 18.40
C ALA A 362 0.75 -13.26 18.54
N TYR A 363 1.12 -12.06 18.07
CA TYR A 363 2.48 -11.51 18.18
C TYR A 363 2.67 -10.56 19.36
N GLY A 364 1.59 -10.03 19.94
CA GLY A 364 1.62 -9.17 21.12
C GLY A 364 0.58 -8.04 21.06
N PRO A 365 0.62 -7.08 21.99
CA PRO A 365 -0.24 -5.91 21.91
C PRO A 365 0.11 -5.08 20.68
N VAL A 366 -0.89 -4.41 20.09
CA VAL A 366 -0.65 -3.33 19.15
C VAL A 366 -0.05 -2.16 19.93
N ALA A 367 1.17 -1.80 19.57
CA ALA A 367 1.99 -0.86 20.30
C ALA A 367 2.14 0.44 19.53
N VAL A 368 2.07 1.54 20.28
CA VAL A 368 2.50 2.86 19.86
C VAL A 368 3.54 3.38 20.85
N ASP A 369 4.43 4.28 20.43
CA ASP A 369 5.36 4.94 21.34
C ASP A 369 4.72 6.15 22.03
N GLY A 370 3.67 6.71 21.43
CA GLY A 370 2.86 7.81 21.95
C GLY A 370 1.81 7.38 22.98
N ASP A 371 0.92 8.31 23.33
CA ASP A 371 -0.18 8.07 24.27
C ASP A 371 -1.38 7.39 23.59
N LEU A 372 -2.10 6.56 24.34
CA LEU A 372 -3.44 6.09 23.98
C LEU A 372 -4.48 7.06 24.55
N SER A 373 -5.24 7.74 23.70
CA SER A 373 -6.33 8.64 24.07
C SER A 373 -7.68 8.04 23.68
N LEU A 374 -8.40 7.48 24.65
CA LEU A 374 -9.63 6.71 24.46
C LEU A 374 -10.84 7.57 24.90
N GLY A 375 -11.37 8.35 23.95
CA GLY A 375 -12.53 9.22 24.14
C GLY A 375 -13.88 8.52 24.01
N GLY A 376 -13.90 7.28 23.52
CA GLY A 376 -15.09 6.45 23.37
C GLY A 376 -14.86 5.26 22.43
N GLY A 377 -15.86 4.94 21.61
CA GLY A 377 -15.78 3.90 20.57
C GLY A 377 -15.87 2.46 21.10
N THR A 378 -15.79 1.52 20.16
CA THR A 378 -15.83 0.08 20.43
C THR A 378 -14.46 -0.54 20.16
N LEU A 379 -13.95 -1.33 21.12
CA LEU A 379 -12.82 -2.23 20.85
C LEU A 379 -13.37 -3.58 20.38
N LYS A 380 -12.98 -4.02 19.19
CA LYS A 380 -13.33 -5.33 18.63
C LYS A 380 -12.10 -6.23 18.59
N LEU A 381 -12.22 -7.45 19.10
CA LEU A 381 -11.13 -8.42 19.17
C LEU A 381 -11.54 -9.76 18.58
N THR A 382 -10.65 -10.35 17.78
CA THR A 382 -10.77 -11.77 17.41
C THR A 382 -9.67 -12.54 18.14
N LEU A 383 -10.05 -13.39 19.08
CA LEU A 383 -9.09 -14.19 19.83
C LEU A 383 -8.58 -15.37 18.99
N PRO A 384 -7.27 -15.70 19.05
CA PRO A 384 -6.78 -16.97 18.53
C PRO A 384 -7.37 -18.14 19.34
N ASP A 385 -7.53 -19.32 18.70
CA ASP A 385 -8.18 -20.51 19.26
C ASP A 385 -7.64 -20.98 20.63
N ASP A 386 -6.42 -20.57 21.00
CA ASP A 386 -5.70 -20.95 22.22
C ASP A 386 -5.35 -19.74 23.13
N ALA A 387 -6.09 -18.62 23.05
CA ALA A 387 -5.82 -17.45 23.89
C ALA A 387 -5.92 -17.75 25.40
N ASP A 388 -4.83 -17.55 26.15
CA ASP A 388 -4.82 -17.70 27.61
C ASP A 388 -5.26 -16.40 28.30
N LEU A 389 -6.51 -16.37 28.75
CA LEU A 389 -7.10 -15.22 29.44
C LEU A 389 -6.74 -15.16 30.94
N SER A 390 -6.07 -16.17 31.50
CA SER A 390 -5.90 -16.32 32.96
C SER A 390 -4.98 -15.27 33.60
N ALA A 391 -4.14 -14.60 32.82
CA ALA A 391 -3.24 -13.54 33.26
C ALA A 391 -3.60 -12.15 32.72
N GLY A 392 -4.69 -12.05 31.96
CA GLY A 392 -4.98 -10.89 31.11
C GLY A 392 -4.15 -10.90 29.83
N VAL A 393 -4.80 -10.61 28.70
CA VAL A 393 -4.14 -10.52 27.38
C VAL A 393 -3.91 -9.05 27.06
N PRO A 394 -2.66 -8.57 26.98
CA PRO A 394 -2.40 -7.20 26.57
C PRO A 394 -2.77 -7.04 25.09
N VAL A 395 -3.68 -6.11 24.83
CA VAL A 395 -4.25 -5.84 23.49
C VAL A 395 -3.61 -4.61 22.87
N LEU A 396 -3.50 -3.53 23.65
CA LEU A 396 -2.88 -2.27 23.23
C LEU A 396 -1.82 -1.86 24.25
N SER A 397 -0.78 -1.17 23.79
CA SER A 397 0.19 -0.51 24.66
C SER A 397 0.63 0.84 24.11
N GLY A 398 0.74 1.83 24.98
CA GLY A 398 1.32 3.14 24.70
C GLY A 398 2.10 3.69 25.89
N ALA A 399 2.63 4.90 25.76
CA ALA A 399 3.33 5.60 26.83
C ALA A 399 2.42 5.84 28.04
N GLN A 400 1.17 6.22 27.82
CA GLN A 400 0.09 6.34 28.81
C GLN A 400 -1.25 5.89 28.21
N VAL A 401 -2.23 5.60 29.07
CA VAL A 401 -3.63 5.42 28.66
C VAL A 401 -4.50 6.46 29.33
N ASN A 402 -5.19 7.26 28.52
CA ASN A 402 -6.07 8.33 28.94
C ASN A 402 -7.51 8.02 28.47
N GLY A 403 -8.39 7.63 29.39
CA GLY A 403 -9.78 7.29 29.08
C GLY A 403 -10.00 5.78 28.89
N GLU A 404 -11.16 5.42 28.36
CA GLU A 404 -11.64 4.02 28.26
C GLU A 404 -12.50 3.84 27.00
N PHE A 405 -12.54 2.63 26.43
CA PHE A 405 -13.52 2.27 25.40
C PHE A 405 -14.94 2.28 25.97
N SER A 406 -15.92 2.64 25.14
CA SER A 406 -17.34 2.62 25.53
C SER A 406 -17.99 1.25 25.39
N ASP A 407 -17.46 0.40 24.51
CA ASP A 407 -17.97 -0.96 24.29
C ASP A 407 -16.82 -1.93 23.93
N LEU A 408 -17.10 -3.22 24.12
CA LEU A 408 -16.17 -4.32 23.85
C LEU A 408 -16.89 -5.44 23.09
N GLU A 409 -16.41 -5.76 21.89
CA GLU A 409 -16.85 -6.90 21.10
C GLU A 409 -15.73 -7.93 21.01
N VAL A 410 -15.99 -9.19 21.36
CA VAL A 410 -14.98 -10.26 21.28
C VAL A 410 -15.56 -11.49 20.59
N THR A 411 -14.83 -11.98 19.59
CA THR A 411 -15.09 -13.26 18.92
C THR A 411 -13.99 -14.27 19.28
N GLY A 412 -14.32 -15.56 19.23
CA GLY A 412 -13.38 -16.64 19.59
C GLY A 412 -13.22 -16.91 21.09
N ALA A 413 -13.96 -16.20 21.95
CA ALA A 413 -13.94 -16.43 23.40
C ALA A 413 -14.80 -17.64 23.81
N PRO A 414 -14.47 -18.31 24.93
CA PRO A 414 -15.36 -19.30 25.55
C PRO A 414 -16.74 -18.73 25.90
N ASP A 415 -17.81 -19.51 25.68
CA ASP A 415 -19.21 -19.09 25.94
C ASP A 415 -19.48 -18.64 27.39
N ASP A 416 -18.66 -19.08 28.35
CA ASP A 416 -18.77 -18.78 29.77
C ASP A 416 -17.82 -17.67 30.27
N ALA A 417 -16.97 -17.13 29.39
CA ALA A 417 -16.05 -16.04 29.74
C ALA A 417 -16.81 -14.74 30.06
N GLN A 418 -16.37 -14.03 31.10
CA GLN A 418 -16.90 -12.73 31.50
C GLN A 418 -15.86 -11.65 31.18
N LEU A 419 -15.81 -11.28 29.91
CA LEU A 419 -14.77 -10.41 29.40
C LEU A 419 -14.94 -8.95 29.80
N GLY A 420 -13.84 -8.32 30.13
CA GLY A 420 -13.74 -6.89 30.38
C GLY A 420 -12.35 -6.35 30.06
N LEU A 421 -12.20 -5.03 30.18
CA LEU A 421 -10.93 -4.35 29.97
C LEU A 421 -10.36 -3.83 31.28
N GLU A 422 -9.06 -4.03 31.48
CA GLU A 422 -8.27 -3.37 32.52
C GLU A 422 -7.25 -2.41 31.90
N TYR A 423 -7.08 -1.24 32.51
CA TYR A 423 -6.19 -0.18 32.06
C TYR A 423 -5.10 0.03 33.11
N VAL A 424 -3.88 -0.43 32.85
CA VAL A 424 -2.78 -0.40 33.82
C VAL A 424 -1.44 -0.19 33.14
N ASP A 425 -0.60 0.68 33.73
CA ASP A 425 0.79 0.90 33.32
C ASP A 425 1.01 1.14 31.80
N GLY A 426 0.10 1.88 31.15
CA GLY A 426 0.20 2.17 29.71
C GLY A 426 -0.39 1.06 28.81
N GLN A 427 -1.06 0.06 29.37
CA GLN A 427 -1.62 -1.07 28.64
C GLN A 427 -3.14 -1.16 28.77
N VAL A 428 -3.77 -1.68 27.72
CA VAL A 428 -5.17 -2.15 27.72
C VAL A 428 -5.14 -3.67 27.71
N LEU A 429 -5.66 -4.31 28.74
CA LEU A 429 -5.69 -5.77 28.87
C LEU A 429 -7.12 -6.28 28.75
N LEU A 430 -7.32 -7.33 27.97
CA LEU A 430 -8.52 -8.15 28.00
C LEU A 430 -8.41 -9.15 29.15
N VAL A 431 -9.36 -9.13 30.08
CA VAL A 431 -9.40 -10.03 31.24
C VAL A 431 -10.68 -10.85 31.25
N ASP A 432 -10.59 -12.09 31.74
CA ASP A 432 -11.75 -12.93 32.07
C ASP A 432 -12.07 -12.78 33.57
N GLY A 433 -13.18 -12.11 33.87
CA GLY A 433 -13.61 -11.77 35.21
C GLY A 433 -13.66 -10.26 35.44
N ALA A 434 -14.44 -9.53 34.64
CA ALA A 434 -14.81 -8.15 35.00
C ALA A 434 -15.38 -8.12 36.42
N GLN A 435 -14.81 -7.30 37.30
CA GLN A 435 -15.28 -7.10 38.67
C GLN A 435 -16.78 -6.79 38.65
N GLY A 436 -17.59 -7.74 39.11
CA GLY A 436 -18.89 -7.40 39.65
C GLY A 436 -18.68 -6.34 40.72
N ASP A 437 -19.50 -5.30 40.66
CA ASP A 437 -19.69 -4.29 41.70
C ASP A 437 -19.43 -4.85 43.11
N ASP A 438 -18.17 -4.77 43.56
CA ASP A 438 -17.81 -5.03 44.94
C ASP A 438 -18.19 -3.75 45.70
N THR A 439 -19.51 -3.54 45.80
CA THR A 439 -20.08 -2.96 47.01
C THR A 439 -19.63 -3.89 48.14
N GLN A 440 -18.42 -3.67 48.65
CA GLN A 440 -18.08 -4.04 50.00
C GLN A 440 -19.10 -3.34 50.89
N GLU A 441 -20.15 -4.09 51.22
CA GLU A 441 -21.01 -3.81 52.36
C GLU A 441 -20.06 -3.53 53.53
N PRO A 442 -20.02 -2.30 54.07
CA PRO A 442 -19.09 -2.00 55.15
C PRO A 442 -19.43 -2.94 56.29
N THR A 443 -18.46 -3.77 56.66
CA THR A 443 -18.57 -4.67 57.80
C THR A 443 -18.98 -3.83 59.01
N PRO A 444 -20.04 -4.18 59.75
CA PRO A 444 -20.53 -3.33 60.82
C PRO A 444 -19.46 -3.22 61.92
N GLN A 445 -18.87 -2.03 62.06
CA GLN A 445 -18.08 -1.68 63.24
C GLN A 445 -18.99 -1.77 64.48
N PRO A 446 -18.52 -2.37 65.59
CA PRO A 446 -19.26 -2.36 66.83
C PRO A 446 -19.35 -0.93 67.36
N THR A 447 -20.59 -0.49 67.57
CA THR A 447 -20.98 0.76 68.20
C THR A 447 -20.34 0.93 69.57
N GLN A 448 -19.60 2.02 69.77
CA GLN A 448 -19.44 2.63 71.09
C GLN A 448 -20.12 3.99 71.08
N ASP A 449 -21.17 4.07 71.88
CA ASP A 449 -21.93 5.29 72.19
C ASP A 449 -21.31 5.99 73.44
N PRO A 450 -21.66 7.25 73.75
CA PRO A 450 -20.71 8.34 73.77
C PRO A 450 -20.47 8.91 75.18
N THR A 451 -19.41 9.70 75.37
CA THR A 451 -19.49 10.81 76.34
C THR A 451 -18.43 11.90 76.11
N SER A 452 -18.90 13.14 76.25
CA SER A 452 -18.23 14.41 76.59
C SER A 452 -17.55 15.26 75.49
N GLU A 453 -18.27 16.33 75.09
CA GLU A 453 -17.78 17.65 74.65
C GLU A 453 -17.33 18.53 75.87
N PRO A 454 -16.87 19.79 75.70
CA PRO A 454 -15.81 20.31 74.81
C PRO A 454 -14.85 21.26 75.57
N THR A 455 -13.73 21.68 74.97
CA THR A 455 -13.11 23.00 75.30
C THR A 455 -12.41 23.59 74.08
N ALA A 456 -12.77 24.85 73.78
CA ALA A 456 -12.27 25.67 72.69
C ALA A 456 -10.92 26.36 73.01
N THR A 457 -10.15 26.70 71.96
CA THR A 457 -9.37 27.94 71.71
C THR A 457 -8.40 27.65 70.56
N GLY A 458 -8.45 28.37 69.43
CA GLY A 458 -7.80 29.66 69.22
C GLY A 458 -7.59 29.94 67.72
N GLU A 459 -7.59 31.22 67.37
CA GLU A 459 -7.73 31.87 66.06
C GLU A 459 -6.61 31.70 65.00
N PRO A 460 -6.84 32.14 63.74
CA PRO A 460 -6.01 31.86 62.55
C PRO A 460 -5.06 33.02 62.16
N THR A 461 -4.44 32.91 60.95
CA THR A 461 -3.93 33.98 60.03
C THR A 461 -2.39 33.99 59.82
N PRO A 462 -1.80 34.48 58.69
CA PRO A 462 -2.21 34.58 57.26
C PRO A 462 -1.18 34.02 56.24
N ALA A 463 -1.58 34.06 54.95
CA ALA A 463 -0.77 34.03 53.73
C ALA A 463 0.16 35.26 53.54
N PRO A 464 1.10 35.23 52.56
CA PRO A 464 1.66 36.45 51.98
C PRO A 464 1.26 36.63 50.49
N THR A 465 1.03 37.90 50.14
CA THR A 465 0.83 38.47 48.79
C THR A 465 2.04 39.33 48.39
N ASP A 466 2.29 39.37 47.08
CA ASP A 466 2.92 40.43 46.23
C ASP A 466 4.37 40.89 46.57
N ASP A 467 5.26 41.24 45.64
CA ASP A 467 5.07 42.09 44.45
C ASP A 467 6.32 42.04 43.52
N ALA A 468 6.16 42.52 42.29
CA ALA A 468 7.16 42.59 41.22
C ALA A 468 8.23 43.69 41.41
N THR A 469 9.37 43.60 40.70
CA THR A 469 10.03 44.74 39.98
C THR A 469 11.35 44.37 39.26
N ASP A 470 11.51 44.94 38.06
CA ASP A 470 12.71 45.42 37.33
C ASP A 470 13.85 44.49 36.86
N ALA A 471 13.99 44.43 35.53
CA ALA A 471 15.26 44.48 34.77
C ALA A 471 15.63 45.98 34.51
N PRO A 472 16.82 46.40 33.99
CA PRO A 472 17.80 45.64 33.19
C PRO A 472 19.31 46.01 33.40
N ASP A 473 20.17 45.41 32.55
CA ASP A 473 21.40 45.96 31.93
C ASP A 473 22.74 46.00 32.70
N ASP A 474 23.66 45.10 32.35
CA ASP A 474 25.01 45.35 31.80
C ASP A 474 25.59 43.98 31.33
N GLY A 475 26.45 43.80 30.33
CA GLY A 475 27.26 44.69 29.53
C GLY A 475 28.73 44.22 29.58
N ARG A 476 29.22 43.70 28.44
CA ARG A 476 30.64 43.56 28.01
C ARG A 476 31.43 42.34 28.50
N ASP A 477 32.47 41.86 27.83
CA ASP A 477 33.06 41.92 26.46
C ASP A 477 34.31 41.01 26.57
N ASP A 478 34.80 40.53 25.41
CA ASP A 478 36.18 40.05 25.17
C ASP A 478 36.55 38.70 25.81
N ASP A 479 37.36 37.83 25.20
CA ASP A 479 38.23 37.93 24.03
C ASP A 479 38.59 36.51 23.55
N GLY A 480 38.71 36.34 22.22
CA GLY A 480 39.20 35.10 21.64
C GLY A 480 40.72 34.96 21.74
N ARG A 481 41.20 33.71 21.68
CA ARG A 481 42.36 33.33 20.88
C ARG A 481 42.57 31.82 20.83
N ASP A 482 42.74 31.38 19.58
CA ASP A 482 43.42 30.20 19.05
C ASP A 482 44.64 29.76 19.88
N ASP A 483 44.95 28.46 19.93
CA ASP A 483 45.76 27.73 18.94
C ASP A 483 45.94 26.25 19.41
N ASP A 484 46.35 25.41 18.45
CA ASP A 484 47.14 24.16 18.52
C ASP A 484 46.83 23.04 19.56
N GLY A 485 46.62 21.77 19.21
CA GLY A 485 46.93 20.98 18.02
C GLY A 485 47.55 19.65 18.46
N GLN A 486 47.05 18.51 17.99
CA GLN A 486 47.84 17.29 17.67
C GLN A 486 46.92 16.14 17.25
N ASP A 487 47.08 15.76 15.98
CA ASP A 487 46.54 14.57 15.32
C ASP A 487 47.76 13.74 14.89
N ASP A 488 47.79 12.46 15.25
CA ASP A 488 48.89 11.53 15.06
C ASP A 488 48.48 10.24 14.34
N GLY A 489 49.04 10.07 13.12
CA GLY A 489 49.46 8.78 12.57
C GLY A 489 48.48 8.10 11.60
N ARG A 490 48.78 8.02 10.29
CA ARG A 490 49.61 6.98 9.61
C ARG A 490 48.88 5.64 9.45
N ASP A 491 48.84 4.93 8.31
CA ASP A 491 49.74 4.80 7.16
C ASP A 491 48.99 4.28 5.91
N ASP A 492 49.64 4.47 4.76
CA ASP A 492 49.38 3.96 3.41
C ASP A 492 49.38 2.41 3.30
N ASP A 493 48.66 1.83 2.33
CA ASP A 493 49.22 1.37 1.03
C ASP A 493 48.22 0.48 0.25
N ALA A 494 48.27 0.57 -1.08
CA ALA A 494 47.49 -0.23 -2.02
C ALA A 494 48.33 -1.38 -2.61
N SER A 495 47.72 -2.56 -2.84
CA SER A 495 47.88 -3.35 -4.09
C SER A 495 47.20 -4.74 -4.03
N ASP A 496 46.39 -4.97 -5.07
CA ASP A 496 46.16 -6.17 -5.90
C ASP A 496 45.80 -7.57 -5.35
N ASP A 497 44.94 -8.21 -6.16
CA ASP A 497 44.59 -9.63 -6.32
C ASP A 497 43.64 -10.27 -5.29
N GLU A 498 42.35 -10.39 -5.64
CA GLU A 498 41.77 -11.56 -6.34
C GLU A 498 40.22 -11.49 -6.26
N LEU A 499 39.55 -11.42 -7.42
CA LEU A 499 38.09 -11.55 -7.53
C LEU A 499 37.65 -13.00 -7.28
N PRO A 500 36.61 -13.28 -6.46
CA PRO A 500 35.90 -14.55 -6.56
C PRO A 500 34.81 -14.48 -7.64
N ARG A 501 34.84 -15.53 -8.45
CA ARG A 501 34.06 -15.78 -9.66
C ARG A 501 32.59 -16.06 -9.34
N THR A 502 31.74 -15.55 -10.23
CA THR A 502 30.34 -15.93 -10.42
C THR A 502 30.23 -17.39 -10.92
N GLY A 503 29.19 -18.10 -10.46
CA GLY A 503 28.67 -19.30 -11.13
C GLY A 503 28.66 -20.61 -10.33
N ALA A 504 27.47 -21.02 -9.89
CA ALA A 504 27.06 -22.43 -9.76
C ALA A 504 25.55 -22.50 -10.05
N GLN A 505 25.17 -22.82 -11.29
CA GLN A 505 24.71 -24.15 -11.72
C GLN A 505 23.30 -24.52 -11.22
N VAL A 506 22.29 -24.20 -12.02
CA VAL A 506 21.04 -24.97 -12.08
C VAL A 506 21.06 -25.71 -13.41
N THR A 507 21.26 -27.02 -13.37
CA THR A 507 21.08 -27.90 -14.53
C THR A 507 20.31 -29.12 -14.08
N GLY A 508 19.15 -29.34 -14.69
CA GLY A 508 18.52 -30.65 -14.75
C GLY A 508 17.02 -30.67 -14.44
N LEU A 509 16.19 -30.35 -15.44
CA LEU A 509 15.35 -31.35 -16.13
C LEU A 509 14.53 -30.70 -17.25
N VAL A 510 15.00 -30.87 -18.48
CA VAL A 510 14.20 -30.74 -19.70
C VAL A 510 13.49 -32.07 -19.93
N GLY A 511 12.17 -32.02 -20.18
CA GLY A 511 11.45 -33.11 -20.84
C GLY A 511 9.96 -33.21 -20.51
N ILE A 512 9.11 -32.44 -21.19
CA ILE A 512 8.16 -32.93 -22.22
C ILE A 512 7.30 -31.75 -22.66
N ALA A 513 7.38 -31.45 -23.95
CA ALA A 513 6.54 -30.50 -24.66
C ALA A 513 5.32 -31.20 -25.30
N LEU A 514 4.38 -30.35 -25.72
CA LEU A 514 3.24 -30.56 -26.62
C LEU A 514 1.92 -31.06 -26.02
N ALA A 515 0.98 -30.11 -25.92
CA ALA A 515 -0.28 -30.06 -26.67
C ALA A 515 -1.39 -29.48 -25.77
N LEU A 516 -1.88 -28.28 -26.09
CA LEU A 516 -3.32 -27.99 -26.13
C LEU A 516 -3.57 -26.63 -26.80
N VAL A 517 -3.96 -26.75 -28.06
CA VAL A 517 -4.68 -25.75 -28.83
C VAL A 517 -6.10 -25.64 -28.25
N ALA A 518 -6.57 -24.40 -28.10
CA ALA A 518 -7.96 -24.00 -27.88
C ALA A 518 -8.66 -24.53 -26.60
N GLY A 519 -8.86 -23.63 -25.63
CA GLY A 519 -9.78 -23.78 -24.51
C GLY A 519 -9.08 -23.89 -23.15
N GLY A 520 -9.16 -22.83 -22.34
CA GLY A 520 -8.82 -22.92 -20.92
C GLY A 520 -8.15 -21.68 -20.31
N THR A 521 -8.82 -20.52 -20.31
CA THR A 521 -8.45 -19.38 -19.45
C THR A 521 -8.76 -19.62 -17.96
N ALA A 522 -9.35 -20.76 -17.58
CA ALA A 522 -9.71 -21.04 -16.19
C ALA A 522 -8.69 -21.89 -15.39
N ALA A 523 -7.57 -22.32 -15.97
CA ALA A 523 -6.65 -23.25 -15.30
C ALA A 523 -5.35 -22.63 -14.75
N LEU A 524 -4.96 -21.42 -15.20
CA LEU A 524 -3.70 -20.81 -14.77
C LEU A 524 -3.83 -20.03 -13.45
N ALA A 525 -5.01 -19.49 -13.14
CA ALA A 525 -5.30 -18.88 -11.83
C ALA A 525 -5.36 -19.91 -10.68
N ILE A 526 -5.67 -21.17 -10.98
CA ILE A 526 -5.77 -22.25 -9.96
C ILE A 526 -4.41 -22.86 -9.61
N ALA A 527 -3.38 -22.67 -10.44
CA ALA A 527 -2.05 -23.24 -10.19
C ALA A 527 -1.19 -22.43 -9.20
N ARG A 528 -1.45 -21.12 -9.01
CA ARG A 528 -0.81 -20.32 -7.94
C ARG A 528 -1.43 -20.60 -6.56
N ARG A 529 -2.71 -20.98 -6.47
CA ARG A 529 -3.42 -21.34 -5.21
C ARG A 529 -3.20 -22.78 -4.68
N ARG A 530 -2.25 -23.56 -5.22
CA ARG A 530 -1.95 -24.93 -4.73
C ARG A 530 -0.46 -25.21 -4.47
N ARG A 531 0.33 -24.15 -4.29
CA ARG A 531 1.66 -24.23 -3.67
C ARG A 531 1.74 -23.28 -2.47
N SER A 532 0.85 -23.50 -1.52
CA SER A 532 0.98 -23.13 -0.11
C SER A 532 0.25 -24.19 0.71
#